data_AF-A0A6F8PYN8-F1
#
_entry.id   AF-A0A6F8PYN8-F1
#
_cell.length_a   1.000
_cell.length_b   1.000
_cell.length_c   1.000
_cell.angle_alpha   90.00
_cell.angle_beta   90.00
_cell.angle_gamma   90.00
#
_symmetry.space_group_name_H-M   'P 1'
#
loop_
_entity.id
_entity.type
_entity.pdbx_description
1 polymer ?
#
loop_
_entity_poly.entity_id
_entity_poly.type
_entity_poly.pdbx_seq_one_letter_code
_entity_poly.pdbx_strand_id
1 'polypeptide(L)'
;MILAKGNDNSLIKTISKFPWMLLVIAYLVLAEQFDISLDNTIYGYVFITMSIVILFVEMMKSVDITSLGFFMDLFWAVLTVIIATTLLAYLYFTPDKSITFFHWLGYGIILADALLNPFNSFRSALRNFDVGS
;
A
#
# COMPACT_ATOMS: atom_id res chain seq x y z
N MET A 1 -5.93 18.50 40.51
CA MET A 1 -6.16 18.58 39.06
C MET A 1 -5.01 17.84 38.37
N ILE A 2 -5.16 16.52 38.21
CA ILE A 2 -4.16 15.66 37.57
C ILE A 2 -4.47 15.67 36.08
N LEU A 3 -3.62 16.34 35.29
CA LEU A 3 -3.67 16.29 33.84
C LEU A 3 -3.17 14.90 33.40
N ALA A 4 -4.09 14.08 32.90
CA ALA A 4 -3.75 12.85 32.19
C ALA A 4 -2.90 13.21 30.97
N LYS A 5 -1.62 12.83 31.02
CA LYS A 5 -0.66 12.99 29.91
C LYS A 5 -1.01 11.95 28.85
N GLY A 6 -1.39 12.44 27.67
CA GLY A 6 -2.13 11.72 26.64
C GLY A 6 -1.49 10.44 26.12
N ASN A 7 -2.38 9.46 25.90
CA ASN A 7 -2.14 8.24 25.13
C ASN A 7 -2.32 8.46 23.61
N ASP A 8 -2.61 9.69 23.18
CA ASP A 8 -3.10 9.99 21.82
C ASP A 8 -2.03 9.88 20.72
N ASN A 9 -0.75 9.79 21.07
CA ASN A 9 0.35 9.74 20.10
C ASN A 9 0.78 8.33 19.69
N SER A 10 0.35 7.28 20.40
CA SER A 10 0.82 5.91 20.14
C SER A 10 0.11 5.27 18.95
N LEU A 11 -1.20 5.48 18.84
CA LEU A 11 -2.03 4.96 17.75
C LEU A 11 -1.69 5.66 16.42
N ILE A 12 -1.56 6.99 16.44
CA ILE A 12 -1.20 7.78 15.24
C ILE A 12 0.16 7.33 14.69
N LYS A 13 1.15 7.07 15.56
CA LYS A 13 2.48 6.57 15.17
C LYS A 13 2.49 5.14 14.67
N THR A 14 1.52 4.32 15.06
CA THR A 14 1.40 2.93 14.60
C THR A 14 0.69 2.89 13.24
N ILE A 15 -0.37 3.67 13.11
CA ILE A 15 -1.15 3.87 11.88
C ILE A 15 -0.27 4.46 10.76
N SER A 16 0.65 5.37 11.11
CA SER A 16 1.61 5.94 10.15
C SER A 16 2.71 4.97 9.70
N LYS A 17 2.81 3.78 10.31
CA LYS A 17 3.78 2.73 9.93
C LYS A 17 3.13 1.56 9.21
N PHE A 18 1.80 1.53 9.16
CA PHE A 18 1.07 0.46 8.50
C PHE A 18 1.18 0.58 6.98
N PRO A 19 1.50 -0.49 6.25
CA PRO A 19 1.53 -0.52 4.78
C PRO A 19 0.10 -0.57 4.23
N TRP A 20 -0.46 0.59 3.91
CA TRP A 20 -1.84 0.74 3.45
C TRP A 20 -2.10 0.04 2.13
N MET A 21 -1.07 -0.19 1.31
CA MET A 21 -1.18 -1.01 0.09
C MET A 21 -1.68 -2.44 0.35
N LEU A 22 -1.52 -2.97 1.57
CA LEU A 22 -2.14 -4.24 1.93
C LEU A 22 -3.66 -4.20 1.86
N LEU A 23 -4.31 -3.04 2.03
CA LEU A 23 -5.76 -2.93 1.88
C LEU A 23 -6.21 -3.06 0.44
N VAL A 24 -5.41 -2.57 -0.52
CA VAL A 24 -5.67 -2.77 -1.96
C VAL A 24 -5.64 -4.26 -2.29
N ILE A 25 -4.62 -4.97 -1.79
CA ILE A 25 -4.50 -6.41 -1.96
C ILE A 25 -5.64 -7.15 -1.24
N ALA A 26 -5.94 -6.78 0.01
CA ALA A 26 -7.00 -7.39 0.78
C ALA A 26 -8.36 -7.23 0.09
N TYR A 27 -8.62 -6.07 -0.53
CA TYR A 27 -9.83 -5.87 -1.31
C TYR A 27 -9.92 -6.86 -2.47
N LEU A 28 -8.85 -7.04 -3.25
CA LEU A 28 -8.83 -7.99 -4.36
C LEU A 28 -9.01 -9.44 -3.87
N VAL A 29 -8.36 -9.81 -2.77
CA VAL A 29 -8.49 -11.14 -2.16
C VAL A 29 -9.92 -11.37 -1.66
N LEU A 30 -10.55 -10.38 -1.03
CA LEU A 30 -11.93 -10.50 -0.55
C LEU A 30 -12.92 -10.54 -1.72
N ALA A 31 -12.72 -9.73 -2.75
CA ALA A 31 -13.54 -9.77 -3.96
C ALA A 31 -13.50 -11.17 -4.59
N GLU A 32 -12.32 -11.77 -4.64
CA GLU A 32 -12.11 -13.12 -5.13
C GLU A 32 -12.74 -14.20 -4.22
N GLN A 33 -12.59 -14.08 -2.89
CA GLN A 33 -13.11 -15.03 -1.91
C GLN A 33 -14.65 -15.08 -1.86
N PHE A 34 -15.31 -13.98 -2.22
CA PHE A 34 -16.77 -13.85 -2.24
C PHE A 34 -17.36 -13.88 -3.65
N ASP A 35 -16.56 -14.21 -4.68
CA ASP A 35 -16.94 -14.22 -6.10
C ASP A 35 -17.62 -12.90 -6.55
N ILE A 36 -17.14 -11.76 -6.02
CA ILE A 36 -17.64 -10.43 -6.36
C ILE A 36 -17.04 -10.01 -7.69
N SER A 37 -17.89 -9.87 -8.72
CA SER A 37 -17.46 -9.32 -9.99
C SER A 37 -17.05 -7.85 -9.87
N LEU A 38 -15.82 -7.54 -10.25
CA LEU A 38 -15.30 -6.19 -10.37
C LEU A 38 -15.63 -5.54 -11.72
N ASP A 39 -16.11 -6.31 -12.71
CA ASP A 39 -16.27 -5.81 -14.07
C ASP A 39 -17.47 -4.86 -14.21
N ASN A 40 -17.19 -3.59 -14.47
CA ASN A 40 -18.18 -2.51 -14.65
C ASN A 40 -19.25 -2.42 -13.55
N THR A 41 -18.93 -2.88 -12.33
CA THR A 41 -19.81 -2.82 -11.16
C THR A 41 -19.43 -1.67 -10.23
N ILE A 42 -20.32 -1.34 -9.29
CA ILE A 42 -20.04 -0.39 -8.21
C ILE A 42 -18.80 -0.79 -7.41
N TYR A 43 -18.57 -2.10 -7.22
CA TYR A 43 -17.42 -2.63 -6.49
C TYR A 43 -16.10 -2.34 -7.22
N GLY A 44 -16.08 -2.36 -8.55
CA GLY A 44 -14.91 -1.96 -9.34
C GLY A 44 -14.58 -0.48 -9.16
N TYR A 45 -15.58 0.42 -9.23
CA TYR A 45 -15.34 1.86 -9.06
C TYR A 45 -14.93 2.24 -7.64
N VAL A 46 -15.51 1.60 -6.63
CA VAL A 46 -15.10 1.75 -5.23
C VAL A 46 -13.65 1.30 -5.06
N PHE A 47 -13.28 0.17 -5.66
CA PHE A 47 -11.90 -0.33 -5.63
C PHE A 47 -10.90 0.66 -6.21
N ILE A 48 -11.15 1.21 -7.40
CA ILE A 48 -10.25 2.19 -8.04
C ILE A 48 -10.11 3.43 -7.16
N THR A 49 -11.23 3.99 -6.73
CA THR A 49 -11.23 5.23 -5.94
C THR A 49 -10.45 5.03 -4.64
N MET A 50 -10.70 3.92 -3.94
CA MET A 50 -9.99 3.56 -2.72
C MET A 50 -8.49 3.36 -2.98
N SER A 51 -8.12 2.64 -4.05
CA SER A 51 -6.71 2.37 -4.38
C SER A 51 -5.92 3.65 -4.67
N ILE A 52 -6.55 4.59 -5.40
CA ILE A 52 -5.95 5.91 -5.68
C ILE A 52 -5.76 6.70 -4.38
N VAL A 53 -6.77 6.74 -3.52
CA VAL A 53 -6.68 7.44 -2.22
C VAL A 53 -5.56 6.84 -1.38
N ILE A 54 -5.46 5.51 -1.32
CA ILE A 54 -4.39 4.83 -0.58
C ILE A 54 -3.01 5.18 -1.13
N LEU A 55 -2.83 5.19 -2.45
CA LEU A 55 -1.57 5.58 -3.07
C LEU A 55 -1.15 6.99 -2.62
N PHE A 56 -2.09 7.95 -2.63
CA PHE A 56 -1.79 9.31 -2.14
C PHE A 56 -1.45 9.33 -0.65
N VAL A 57 -2.18 8.58 0.18
CA VAL A 57 -1.88 8.46 1.61
C VAL A 57 -0.47 7.92 1.85
N GLU A 58 -0.07 6.90 1.10
CA GLU A 58 1.28 6.32 1.16
C GLU A 58 2.36 7.32 0.73
N MET A 59 2.16 8.02 -0.37
CA MET A 59 3.10 9.06 -0.83
C MET A 59 3.35 10.12 0.24
N MET A 60 2.32 10.50 1.01
CA MET A 60 2.45 11.49 2.09
C MET A 60 3.26 10.98 3.30
N LYS A 61 3.30 9.67 3.55
CA LYS A 61 4.10 9.09 4.65
C LYS A 61 5.60 9.19 4.39
N SER A 62 6.01 9.32 3.13
CA SER A 62 7.41 9.27 2.71
C SER A 62 8.23 10.58 2.89
N VAL A 63 7.62 11.62 3.45
CA VAL A 63 8.15 13.01 3.43
C VAL A 63 9.31 13.26 4.40
N ASP A 64 9.29 12.64 5.59
CA ASP A 64 10.37 12.79 6.57
C ASP A 64 10.64 11.48 7.29
N ILE A 65 11.69 10.79 6.85
CA ILE A 65 11.95 9.43 7.25
C ILE A 65 13.41 9.23 7.61
N THR A 66 13.62 8.41 8.63
CA THR A 66 14.95 7.91 9.00
C THR A 66 15.35 6.75 8.09
N SER A 67 16.61 6.37 8.14
CA SER A 67 17.17 5.23 7.40
C SER A 67 16.45 3.92 7.73
N LEU A 68 16.03 3.73 8.99
CA LEU A 68 15.22 2.57 9.37
C LEU A 68 13.85 2.58 8.69
N GLY A 69 13.23 3.75 8.53
CA GLY A 69 11.97 3.85 7.79
C GLY A 69 12.13 3.51 6.31
N PHE A 70 13.23 3.93 5.66
CA PHE A 70 13.55 3.48 4.30
C PHE A 70 13.61 1.95 4.18
N PHE A 71 14.29 1.26 5.10
CA PHE A 71 14.32 -0.22 5.08
C PHE A 71 12.94 -0.84 5.23
N MET A 72 12.07 -0.26 6.07
CA MET A 72 10.70 -0.74 6.24
C MET A 72 9.87 -0.50 4.97
N ASP A 73 10.00 0.66 4.32
CA ASP A 73 9.30 0.96 3.07
C ASP A 73 9.75 0.01 1.95
N LEU A 74 11.04 -0.27 1.86
CA LEU A 74 11.58 -1.24 0.89
C LEU A 74 11.06 -2.67 1.18
N PHE A 75 11.07 -3.09 2.45
CA PHE A 75 10.55 -4.41 2.84
C PHE A 75 9.08 -4.57 2.46
N TRP A 76 8.25 -3.58 2.78
CA TRP A 76 6.83 -3.62 2.45
C TRP A 76 6.57 -3.53 0.96
N ALA A 77 7.32 -2.70 0.22
CA ALA A 77 7.25 -2.65 -1.23
C ALA A 77 7.52 -4.01 -1.89
N VAL A 78 8.57 -4.72 -1.46
CA VAL A 78 8.86 -6.06 -1.98
C VAL A 78 7.76 -7.05 -1.61
N LEU A 79 7.31 -7.04 -0.36
CA LEU A 79 6.30 -7.98 0.12
C LEU A 79 4.94 -7.78 -0.58
N THR A 80 4.49 -6.55 -0.77
CA THR A 80 3.24 -6.24 -1.47
C THR A 80 3.29 -6.67 -2.93
N VAL A 81 4.42 -6.44 -3.61
CA VAL A 81 4.64 -6.91 -5.00
C VAL A 81 4.59 -8.43 -5.07
N ILE A 82 5.23 -9.15 -4.15
CA ILE A 82 5.19 -10.62 -4.11
C ILE A 82 3.75 -11.10 -3.98
N ILE A 83 3.00 -10.60 -2.99
CA ILE A 83 1.62 -11.04 -2.75
C ILE A 83 0.71 -10.70 -3.93
N ALA A 84 0.83 -9.49 -4.48
CA ALA A 84 0.04 -9.06 -5.64
C ALA A 84 0.35 -9.91 -6.89
N THR A 85 1.63 -10.24 -7.10
CA THR A 85 2.06 -11.13 -8.19
C THR A 85 1.52 -12.53 -7.99
N THR A 86 1.55 -13.06 -6.76
CA THR A 86 0.97 -14.37 -6.44
C THR A 86 -0.53 -14.39 -6.71
N LEU A 87 -1.27 -13.35 -6.30
CA LEU A 87 -2.71 -13.24 -6.58
C LEU A 87 -2.99 -13.16 -8.08
N LEU A 88 -2.23 -12.33 -8.82
CA LEU A 88 -2.40 -12.19 -10.26
C LEU A 88 -2.07 -13.49 -10.99
N ALA A 89 -1.00 -14.19 -10.58
CA ALA A 89 -0.65 -15.50 -11.12
C ALA A 89 -1.75 -16.53 -10.83
N TYR A 90 -2.30 -16.55 -9.60
CA TYR A 90 -3.43 -17.39 -9.25
C TYR A 90 -4.63 -17.14 -10.18
N LEU A 91 -5.03 -15.87 -10.37
CA LEU A 91 -6.15 -15.53 -11.26
C LEU A 91 -5.87 -15.84 -12.74
N TYR A 92 -4.61 -15.76 -13.17
CA TYR A 92 -4.22 -16.00 -14.55
C TYR A 92 -4.19 -17.50 -14.90
N PHE A 93 -3.71 -18.33 -13.97
CA PHE A 93 -3.50 -19.76 -14.21
C PHE A 93 -4.64 -20.65 -13.72
N THR A 94 -5.57 -20.11 -12.93
CA THR A 94 -6.74 -20.87 -12.47
C THR A 94 -7.84 -20.85 -13.54
N PRO A 95 -8.32 -22.03 -14.00
CA PRO A 95 -9.49 -22.09 -14.89
C PRO A 95 -10.70 -21.38 -14.28
N ASP A 96 -11.55 -20.84 -15.14
CA ASP A 96 -12.81 -20.16 -14.76
C ASP A 96 -12.66 -18.86 -13.95
N LYS A 97 -11.43 -18.40 -13.68
CA LYS A 97 -11.15 -17.08 -13.12
C LYS A 97 -10.89 -16.08 -14.23
N SER A 98 -11.48 -14.89 -14.10
CA SER A 98 -11.36 -13.82 -15.08
C SER A 98 -10.57 -12.65 -14.52
N ILE A 99 -9.47 -12.29 -15.18
CA ILE A 99 -8.74 -11.06 -14.89
C ILE A 99 -9.42 -9.92 -15.63
N THR A 100 -9.87 -8.92 -14.87
CA THR A 100 -10.52 -7.72 -15.40
C THR A 100 -9.55 -6.54 -15.43
N PHE A 101 -9.95 -5.44 -16.09
CA PHE A 101 -9.22 -4.17 -16.07
C PHE A 101 -8.88 -3.69 -14.65
N PHE A 102 -9.80 -3.90 -13.69
CA PHE A 102 -9.63 -3.48 -12.30
C PHE A 102 -8.46 -4.20 -11.60
N HIS A 103 -8.25 -5.49 -11.88
CA HIS A 103 -7.11 -6.24 -11.35
C HIS A 103 -5.78 -5.68 -11.87
N TRP A 104 -5.70 -5.41 -13.17
CA TRP A 104 -4.51 -4.81 -13.79
C TRP A 104 -4.23 -3.41 -13.26
N LEU A 105 -5.26 -2.59 -13.08
CA LEU A 105 -5.10 -1.25 -12.52
C LEU A 105 -4.67 -1.30 -11.05
N GLY A 106 -5.26 -2.18 -10.25
CA GLY A 106 -4.84 -2.43 -8.88
C GLY A 106 -3.38 -2.86 -8.78
N TYR A 107 -2.97 -3.81 -9.63
CA TYR A 107 -1.58 -4.23 -9.74
C TYR A 107 -0.65 -3.09 -10.17
N GLY A 108 -1.06 -2.28 -11.14
CA GLY A 108 -0.32 -1.09 -11.56
C GLY A 108 -0.11 -0.07 -10.43
N ILE A 109 -1.13 0.15 -9.59
CA ILE A 109 -1.01 1.02 -8.40
C ILE A 109 -0.03 0.42 -7.38
N ILE A 110 -0.07 -0.89 -7.14
CA ILE A 110 0.88 -1.58 -6.25
C ILE A 110 2.31 -1.45 -6.76
N LEU A 111 2.54 -1.60 -8.07
CA LEU A 111 3.85 -1.38 -8.67
C LEU A 111 4.30 0.08 -8.55
N ALA A 112 3.41 1.04 -8.79
CA ALA A 112 3.72 2.45 -8.66
C ALA A 112 4.15 2.78 -7.22
N ASP A 113 3.40 2.33 -6.22
CA ASP A 113 3.72 2.49 -4.81
C ASP A 113 5.09 1.88 -4.46
N ALA A 114 5.31 0.64 -4.88
CA ALA A 114 6.54 -0.11 -4.62
C ALA A 114 7.80 0.51 -5.24
N LEU A 115 7.64 1.39 -6.24
CA LEU A 115 8.73 2.16 -6.83
C LEU A 115 8.86 3.54 -6.18
N LEU A 116 7.73 4.25 -6.02
CA LEU A 116 7.72 5.65 -5.59
C LEU A 116 8.05 5.79 -4.10
N ASN A 117 7.52 4.92 -3.22
CA ASN A 117 7.77 5.06 -1.78
C ASN A 117 9.21 4.74 -1.40
N PRO A 118 9.84 3.65 -1.86
CA PRO A 118 11.26 3.41 -1.59
C PRO A 118 12.15 4.51 -2.16
N PHE A 119 11.80 5.06 -3.33
CA PHE A 119 12.54 6.17 -3.91
C PHE A 119 12.45 7.45 -3.08
N ASN A 120 11.24 7.83 -2.65
CA ASN A 120 11.01 9.02 -1.83
C ASN A 120 11.67 8.87 -0.45
N SER A 121 11.52 7.71 0.18
CA SER A 121 12.14 7.41 1.48
C SER A 121 13.66 7.39 1.41
N PHE A 122 14.25 6.87 0.33
CA PHE A 122 15.68 6.91 0.08
C PHE A 122 16.18 8.35 -0.01
N ARG A 123 15.51 9.21 -0.81
CA ARG A 123 15.84 10.63 -0.93
C ARG A 123 15.75 11.36 0.42
N SER A 124 14.69 11.11 1.18
CA SER A 124 14.48 11.70 2.51
C SER A 124 15.56 11.24 3.51
N ALA A 125 15.91 9.95 3.50
CA ALA A 125 16.93 9.39 4.36
C ALA A 125 18.32 9.97 4.05
N LEU A 126 18.71 10.09 2.77
CA LEU A 126 19.96 10.71 2.36
C LEU A 126 20.07 12.16 2.84
N ARG A 127 18.98 12.95 2.68
CA ARG A 127 18.94 14.32 3.22
C ARG A 127 19.18 14.32 4.72
N ASN A 128 18.49 13.45 5.46
CA ASN A 128 18.58 13.40 6.92
C ASN A 128 19.96 12.91 7.42
N PHE A 129 20.69 12.14 6.61
CA PHE A 129 22.10 11.82 6.88
C PHE A 129 23.03 13.02 6.66
N ASP A 130 22.78 13.84 5.64
CA ASP A 130 23.62 14.99 5.26
C ASP A 130 23.51 16.18 6.22
N VAL A 131 22.33 16.43 6.83
CA VAL A 131 22.16 17.52 7.81
C VAL A 131 22.62 17.14 9.24
N GLY A 132 22.97 15.87 9.46
CA GLY A 132 23.36 15.33 10.76
C GLY A 132 24.87 15.40 11.08
N SER A 133 25.68 15.94 10.15
CA SER A 133 27.13 16.12 10.31
C SER A 133 27.51 17.52 10.78
#